data_AF-A0A819KZK4-F1
#
_entry.id   AF-A0A819KZK4-F1
#
_cell.length_a   1.000
_cell.length_b   1.000
_cell.length_c   1.000
_cell.angle_alpha   90.00
_cell.angle_beta   90.00
_cell.angle_gamma   90.00
#
_symmetry.space_group_name_H-M   'P 1'
#
loop_
_entity.id
_entity.type
_entity.pdbx_description
1 polymer ?
#
loop_
_entity_poly.entity_id
_entity_poly.type
_entity_poly.pdbx_seq_one_letter_code
_entity_poly.pdbx_strand_id
1 'polypeptide(L)'
;MNLFIEYSYRSLVDQYDACSFGDVLYSNYLLVPLQQMYDVQLRKHVWIEHSTILKYLRLKPDQILFSLETFFIPYENELELIRYYAQILLNGTVKKTIQPLLYMIAVHHLNGFLFDQTRTEQNNLQRIIVKNLQMTSTNDKILYDEIINYKTFSRDGPVIFTTLPVIRMNWLQKLVE
;
A
#
# COMPACT_ATOMS: atom_id res chain seq x y z
N MET A 1 2.91 -12.26 18.18
CA MET A 1 1.55 -12.70 17.85
C MET A 1 1.16 -14.02 18.54
N ASN A 2 -0.11 -14.23 18.89
CA ASN A 2 -0.63 -15.53 19.33
C ASN A 2 -0.81 -16.46 18.11
N LEU A 3 -0.21 -17.66 18.14
CA LEU A 3 -0.29 -18.64 17.05
C LEU A 3 -1.72 -18.97 16.65
N PHE A 4 -2.65 -19.03 17.61
CA PHE A 4 -4.07 -19.29 17.30
C PHE A 4 -4.68 -18.22 16.40
N ILE A 5 -4.36 -16.93 16.65
CA ILE A 5 -4.85 -15.81 15.82
C ILE A 5 -4.29 -15.93 14.42
N GLU A 6 -3.00 -16.25 14.30
CA GLU A 6 -2.36 -16.44 13.01
C GLU A 6 -3.02 -17.59 12.23
N TYR A 7 -3.07 -18.81 12.78
CA TYR A 7 -3.66 -19.96 12.11
C TYR A 7 -5.13 -19.75 11.73
N SER A 8 -5.91 -19.10 12.61
CA SER A 8 -7.31 -18.77 12.33
C SER A 8 -7.42 -17.78 11.16
N TYR A 9 -6.54 -16.78 11.12
CA TYR A 9 -6.52 -15.81 10.03
C TYR A 9 -6.06 -16.42 8.71
N ARG A 10 -5.05 -17.30 8.73
CA ARG A 10 -4.61 -18.03 7.53
C ARG A 10 -5.76 -18.84 6.94
N SER A 11 -6.46 -19.59 7.79
CA SER A 11 -7.64 -20.36 7.38
C SER A 11 -8.75 -19.49 6.79
N LEU A 12 -8.95 -18.28 7.33
CA LEU A 12 -9.93 -17.32 6.83
C LEU A 12 -9.55 -16.81 5.43
N VAL A 13 -8.27 -16.55 5.19
CA VAL A 13 -7.72 -16.14 3.88
C VAL A 13 -7.85 -17.26 2.85
N ASP A 14 -7.51 -18.49 3.21
CA ASP A 14 -7.64 -19.67 2.33
C ASP A 14 -9.09 -19.89 1.88
N GLN A 15 -10.04 -19.79 2.83
CA GLN A 15 -11.47 -19.91 2.54
C GLN A 15 -11.98 -18.79 1.64
N TYR A 16 -11.44 -17.58 1.78
CA TYR A 16 -11.79 -16.47 0.90
C TYR A 16 -11.35 -16.73 -0.55
N ASP A 17 -10.10 -17.19 -0.74
CA ASP A 17 -9.58 -17.52 -2.08
C ASP A 17 -10.38 -18.65 -2.74
N ALA A 18 -10.77 -19.65 -1.94
CA ALA A 18 -11.49 -20.81 -2.44
C ALA A 18 -12.95 -20.53 -2.84
N CYS A 19 -13.68 -19.74 -2.04
CA CYS A 19 -15.14 -19.74 -2.11
C CYS A 19 -15.81 -18.36 -2.11
N SER A 20 -15.10 -17.27 -1.79
CA SER A 20 -15.72 -15.96 -1.59
C SER A 20 -15.72 -15.08 -2.85
N PHE A 21 -14.72 -15.24 -3.73
CA PHE A 21 -14.62 -14.55 -5.04
C PHE A 21 -14.89 -13.03 -5.02
N GLY A 22 -14.55 -12.33 -3.94
CA GLY A 22 -14.78 -10.87 -3.84
C GLY A 22 -16.05 -10.46 -3.12
N ASP A 23 -16.65 -11.34 -2.29
CA ASP A 23 -17.76 -10.93 -1.42
C ASP A 23 -17.37 -9.74 -0.53
N VAL A 24 -18.24 -8.72 -0.49
CA VAL A 24 -17.98 -7.44 0.18
C VAL A 24 -17.88 -7.63 1.70
N LEU A 25 -18.74 -8.45 2.29
CA LEU A 25 -18.77 -8.67 3.73
C LEU A 25 -17.57 -9.50 4.16
N TYR A 26 -17.27 -10.58 3.46
CA TYR A 26 -16.09 -11.40 3.70
C TYR A 26 -14.81 -10.57 3.55
N SER A 27 -14.70 -9.78 2.48
CA SER A 27 -13.57 -8.88 2.26
C SER A 27 -13.37 -7.94 3.46
N ASN A 28 -14.44 -7.40 4.05
CA ASN A 28 -14.33 -6.57 5.25
C ASN A 28 -13.73 -7.35 6.44
N TYR A 29 -14.11 -8.61 6.66
CA TYR A 29 -13.50 -9.44 7.70
C TYR A 29 -12.01 -9.70 7.45
N LEU A 30 -11.61 -9.92 6.20
CA LEU A 30 -10.20 -10.06 5.84
C LEU A 30 -9.39 -8.79 6.08
N LEU A 31 -9.99 -7.63 5.87
CA LEU A 31 -9.29 -6.35 6.01
C LEU A 31 -9.07 -5.95 7.48
N VAL A 32 -9.86 -6.45 8.43
CA VAL A 32 -9.72 -6.06 9.85
C VAL A 32 -8.27 -6.27 10.34
N PRO A 33 -7.64 -7.43 10.14
CA PRO A 33 -6.26 -7.65 10.58
C PRO A 33 -5.19 -6.92 9.75
N LEU A 34 -5.59 -6.23 8.67
CA LEU A 34 -4.67 -5.41 7.86
C LEU A 34 -4.54 -3.97 8.36
N GLN A 35 -5.30 -3.57 9.36
CA GLN A 35 -5.11 -2.26 10.00
C GLN A 35 -3.72 -2.18 10.66
N GLN A 36 -3.18 -0.97 10.74
CA GLN A 36 -1.79 -0.74 11.17
C GLN A 36 -1.56 -1.04 12.66
N MET A 37 -2.62 -1.01 13.47
CA MET A 37 -2.54 -1.35 14.89
C MET A 37 -2.31 -2.85 15.17
N TYR A 38 -2.54 -3.72 14.18
CA TYR A 38 -2.35 -5.16 14.34
C TYR A 38 -0.94 -5.61 13.93
N ASP A 39 -0.60 -6.84 14.33
CA ASP A 39 0.70 -7.46 14.07
C ASP A 39 0.98 -7.53 12.57
N VAL A 40 2.19 -7.10 12.19
CA VAL A 40 2.62 -6.99 10.79
C VAL A 40 2.58 -8.33 10.04
N GLN A 41 2.72 -9.45 10.73
CA GLN A 41 2.65 -10.78 10.09
C GLN A 41 1.28 -11.02 9.44
N LEU A 42 0.19 -10.45 9.97
CA LEU A 42 -1.14 -10.56 9.38
C LEU A 42 -1.20 -9.79 8.04
N ARG A 43 -0.58 -8.60 7.98
CA ARG A 43 -0.41 -7.86 6.73
C ARG A 43 0.43 -8.64 5.72
N LYS A 44 1.59 -9.16 6.13
CA LYS A 44 2.46 -9.96 5.26
C LYS A 44 1.74 -11.18 4.68
N HIS A 45 0.90 -11.82 5.48
CA HIS A 45 0.16 -13.00 5.05
C HIS A 45 -0.76 -12.71 3.85
N VAL A 46 -1.47 -11.57 3.84
CA VAL A 46 -2.31 -11.17 2.71
C VAL A 46 -1.52 -10.57 1.56
N TRP A 47 -0.66 -9.60 1.86
CA TRP A 47 0.05 -8.86 0.83
C TRP A 47 1.06 -9.74 0.10
N ILE A 48 1.87 -10.49 0.84
CA ILE A 48 3.02 -11.21 0.30
C ILE A 48 2.70 -12.69 0.08
N GLU A 49 2.25 -13.39 1.12
CA GLU A 49 2.07 -14.86 1.06
C GLU A 49 0.88 -15.27 0.18
N HIS A 50 -0.22 -14.51 0.21
CA HIS A 50 -1.46 -14.80 -0.53
C HIS A 50 -1.78 -13.72 -1.57
N SER A 51 -0.76 -13.21 -2.26
CA SER A 51 -0.93 -12.10 -3.22
C SER A 51 -1.97 -12.35 -4.34
N THR A 52 -2.33 -13.60 -4.62
CA THR A 52 -3.40 -13.96 -5.55
C THR A 52 -4.76 -13.40 -5.14
N ILE A 53 -5.03 -13.27 -3.84
CA ILE A 53 -6.32 -12.78 -3.33
C ILE A 53 -6.52 -11.28 -3.54
N LEU A 54 -5.43 -10.52 -3.75
CA LEU A 54 -5.50 -9.08 -3.98
C LEU A 54 -6.39 -8.75 -5.19
N LYS A 55 -6.40 -9.60 -6.23
CA LYS A 55 -7.25 -9.36 -7.42
C LYS A 55 -8.76 -9.43 -7.15
N TYR A 56 -9.15 -10.07 -6.05
CA TYR A 56 -10.53 -10.22 -5.61
C TYR A 56 -10.91 -9.18 -4.54
N LEU A 57 -9.94 -8.60 -3.84
CA LEU A 57 -10.17 -7.52 -2.86
C LEU A 57 -10.44 -6.18 -3.58
N ARG A 58 -11.66 -6.03 -4.09
CA ARG A 58 -12.12 -4.87 -4.89
C ARG A 58 -12.94 -3.84 -4.09
N LEU A 59 -12.85 -3.90 -2.76
CA LEU A 59 -13.58 -2.99 -1.87
C LEU A 59 -13.25 -1.53 -2.19
N LYS A 60 -14.31 -0.74 -2.33
CA LYS A 60 -14.24 0.71 -2.36
C LYS A 60 -14.20 1.28 -0.94
N PRO A 61 -13.60 2.47 -0.73
CA PRO A 61 -13.52 3.09 0.60
C PRO A 61 -14.88 3.28 1.29
N ASP A 62 -15.96 3.49 0.55
CA ASP A 62 -17.33 3.64 1.06
C ASP A 62 -17.99 2.31 1.47
N GLN A 63 -17.39 1.17 1.16
CA GLN A 63 -17.86 -0.17 1.52
C GLN A 63 -17.18 -0.73 2.77
N ILE A 64 -16.27 0.02 3.40
CA ILE A 64 -15.56 -0.41 4.61
C ILE A 64 -16.46 -0.22 5.83
N LEU A 65 -16.55 -1.24 6.67
CA LEU A 65 -17.42 -1.27 7.87
C LEU A 65 -16.78 -0.65 9.12
N PHE A 66 -15.62 -0.02 8.98
CA PHE A 66 -14.82 0.53 10.06
C PHE A 66 -13.98 1.73 9.58
N SER A 67 -13.32 2.43 10.51
CA SER A 67 -12.56 3.65 10.22
C SER A 67 -11.43 3.39 9.24
N LEU A 68 -11.46 4.10 8.12
CA LEU A 68 -10.50 3.99 7.02
C LEU A 68 -9.09 4.46 7.48
N GLU A 69 -9.02 5.37 8.44
CA GLU A 69 -7.79 5.91 9.01
C GLU A 69 -6.90 4.83 9.64
N THR A 70 -7.50 3.74 10.12
CA THR A 70 -6.79 2.63 10.78
C THR A 70 -5.82 1.87 9.87
N PHE A 71 -5.96 1.98 8.54
CA PHE A 71 -5.02 1.38 7.58
C PHE A 71 -3.79 2.23 7.32
N PHE A 72 -3.81 3.50 7.70
CA PHE A 72 -2.82 4.48 7.27
C PHE A 72 -1.89 4.91 8.40
N ILE A 73 -2.33 4.83 9.66
CA ILE A 73 -1.55 5.28 10.82
C ILE A 73 -1.42 4.16 11.85
N PRO A 74 -0.20 3.87 12.35
CA PRO A 74 1.09 4.47 11.96
C PRO A 74 1.51 4.13 10.51
N TYR A 75 2.48 4.88 9.97
CA TYR A 75 3.11 4.54 8.70
C TYR A 75 3.79 3.16 8.78
N GLU A 76 3.76 2.43 7.67
CA GLU A 76 4.38 1.11 7.57
C GLU A 76 5.89 1.21 7.75
N ASN A 77 6.42 0.39 8.66
CA ASN A 77 7.84 0.39 9.01
C ASN A 77 8.54 -0.90 8.54
N GLU A 78 7.77 -1.92 8.13
CA GLU A 78 8.31 -3.18 7.62
C GLU A 78 8.78 -3.04 6.17
N LEU A 79 10.10 -3.09 5.97
CA LEU A 79 10.72 -2.85 4.67
C LEU A 79 10.33 -3.89 3.63
N GLU A 80 9.98 -5.11 4.05
CA GLU A 80 9.48 -6.13 3.13
C GLU A 80 8.14 -5.72 2.50
N LEU A 81 7.21 -5.19 3.31
CA LEU A 81 5.94 -4.66 2.82
C LEU A 81 6.14 -3.41 1.95
N ILE A 82 7.04 -2.51 2.32
CA ILE A 82 7.36 -1.32 1.49
C ILE A 82 7.85 -1.73 0.09
N ARG A 83 8.79 -2.69 0.02
CA ARG A 83 9.27 -3.24 -1.26
C ARG A 83 8.12 -3.84 -2.05
N TYR A 84 7.25 -4.57 -1.37
CA TYR A 84 6.11 -5.22 -1.99
C TYR A 84 5.08 -4.21 -2.53
N TYR A 85 4.77 -3.15 -1.79
CA TYR A 85 3.90 -2.05 -2.25
C TYR A 85 4.47 -1.39 -3.50
N ALA A 86 5.77 -1.11 -3.55
CA ALA A 86 6.41 -0.60 -4.76
C ALA A 86 6.26 -1.58 -5.92
N GLN A 87 6.53 -2.87 -5.71
CA GLN A 87 6.45 -3.90 -6.75
C GLN A 87 5.05 -4.01 -7.35
N ILE A 88 4.01 -4.14 -6.52
CA ILE A 88 2.62 -4.36 -6.99
C ILE A 88 2.00 -3.14 -7.68
N LEU A 89 2.48 -1.94 -7.33
CA LEU A 89 2.10 -0.70 -7.99
C LEU A 89 2.79 -0.61 -9.36
N LEU A 90 4.12 -0.81 -9.39
CA LEU A 90 4.93 -0.69 -10.61
C LEU A 90 4.58 -1.75 -11.67
N ASN A 91 4.22 -2.97 -11.26
CA ASN A 91 3.84 -4.04 -12.20
C ASN A 91 2.33 -4.05 -12.51
N GLY A 92 1.53 -3.19 -11.87
CA GLY A 92 0.09 -3.10 -12.05
C GLY A 92 -0.71 -4.28 -11.49
N THR A 93 -0.18 -5.08 -10.56
CA THR A 93 -0.95 -6.09 -9.82
C THR A 93 -2.10 -5.44 -9.04
N VAL A 94 -1.85 -4.27 -8.45
CA VAL A 94 -2.86 -3.45 -7.77
C VAL A 94 -3.07 -2.16 -8.55
N LYS A 95 -4.32 -1.92 -8.97
CA LYS A 95 -4.70 -0.75 -9.77
C LYS A 95 -5.80 0.03 -9.08
N LYS A 96 -5.74 1.35 -9.13
CA LYS A 96 -6.77 2.26 -8.59
C LYS A 96 -8.19 1.89 -9.04
N THR A 97 -8.37 1.47 -10.29
CA THR A 97 -9.68 1.16 -10.88
C THR A 97 -10.24 -0.21 -10.50
N ILE A 98 -9.40 -1.13 -10.01
CA ILE A 98 -9.80 -2.51 -9.69
C ILE A 98 -9.79 -2.74 -8.18
N GLN A 99 -8.74 -2.29 -7.48
CA GLN A 99 -8.58 -2.41 -6.02
C GLN A 99 -8.33 -1.05 -5.38
N PRO A 100 -9.30 -0.13 -5.40
CA PRO A 100 -9.11 1.25 -4.97
C PRO A 100 -8.57 1.37 -3.54
N LEU A 101 -9.08 0.58 -2.58
CA LEU A 101 -8.58 0.61 -1.21
C LEU A 101 -7.12 0.14 -1.10
N LEU A 102 -6.79 -1.02 -1.67
CA LEU A 102 -5.42 -1.56 -1.62
C LEU A 102 -4.43 -0.60 -2.29
N TYR A 103 -4.85 0.00 -3.40
CA TYR A 103 -4.07 1.02 -4.08
C TYR A 103 -3.78 2.23 -3.18
N MET A 104 -4.81 2.75 -2.48
CA MET A 104 -4.64 3.86 -1.54
C MET A 104 -3.68 3.51 -0.40
N ILE A 105 -3.78 2.30 0.17
CA ILE A 105 -2.89 1.82 1.25
C ILE A 105 -1.44 1.77 0.76
N ALA A 106 -1.21 1.12 -0.39
CA ALA A 106 0.12 0.98 -0.95
C ALA A 106 0.76 2.35 -1.30
N VAL A 107 0.00 3.25 -1.95
CA VAL A 107 0.46 4.60 -2.29
C VAL A 107 0.80 5.41 -1.03
N HIS A 108 -0.07 5.37 -0.02
CA HIS A 108 0.12 6.12 1.23
C HIS A 108 1.43 5.72 1.94
N HIS A 109 1.61 4.41 2.15
CA HIS A 109 2.77 3.90 2.88
C HIS A 109 4.06 4.04 2.07
N LEU A 110 4.00 3.81 0.75
CA LEU A 110 5.15 4.03 -0.11
C LEU A 110 5.57 5.51 -0.15
N ASN A 111 4.62 6.43 -0.28
CA ASN A 111 4.92 7.86 -0.21
C ASN A 111 5.51 8.26 1.14
N GLY A 112 4.91 7.79 2.24
CA GLY A 112 5.41 8.03 3.59
C GLY A 112 6.87 7.59 3.74
N PHE A 113 7.19 6.37 3.30
CA PHE A 113 8.55 5.85 3.32
C PHE A 113 9.52 6.67 2.45
N LEU A 114 9.12 7.04 1.23
CA LEU A 114 9.99 7.79 0.29
C LEU A 114 10.38 9.17 0.82
N PHE A 115 9.50 9.82 1.58
CA PHE A 115 9.70 11.17 2.09
C PHE A 115 10.03 11.23 3.59
N ASP A 116 10.18 10.10 4.25
CA ASP A 116 10.70 10.03 5.61
C ASP A 116 12.22 10.22 5.59
N GLN A 117 12.65 11.44 5.90
CA GLN A 117 14.06 11.84 5.92
C GLN A 117 14.81 11.35 7.16
N THR A 118 14.10 10.80 8.15
CA THR A 118 14.72 10.24 9.36
C THR A 118 15.33 8.86 9.11
N ARG A 119 14.91 8.19 8.02
CA ARG A 119 15.32 6.85 7.60
C ARG A 119 16.59 6.83 6.75
N THR A 120 17.62 7.55 7.18
CA THR A 120 18.86 7.71 6.40
C THR A 120 19.57 6.38 6.09
N GLU A 121 19.46 5.40 6.97
CA GLU A 121 19.97 4.03 6.77
C GLU A 121 19.29 3.30 5.60
N GLN A 122 18.07 3.71 5.22
CA GLN A 122 17.30 3.11 4.12
C GLN A 122 17.37 3.94 2.82
N ASN A 123 18.24 4.94 2.73
CA ASN A 123 18.41 5.77 1.53
C ASN A 123 18.62 4.90 0.28
N ASN A 124 19.41 3.83 0.34
CA ASN A 124 19.64 2.97 -0.82
C ASN A 124 18.33 2.39 -1.39
N LEU A 125 17.41 1.96 -0.53
CA LEU A 125 16.11 1.44 -0.96
C LEU A 125 15.23 2.57 -1.53
N GLN A 126 15.19 3.74 -0.87
CA GLN A 126 14.47 4.91 -1.38
C GLN A 126 14.98 5.30 -2.78
N ARG A 127 16.30 5.34 -2.99
CA ARG A 127 16.95 5.64 -4.28
C ARG A 127 16.53 4.66 -5.37
N ILE A 128 16.56 3.35 -5.08
CA ILE A 128 16.13 2.30 -6.02
C ILE A 128 14.66 2.49 -6.41
N ILE A 129 13.78 2.73 -5.44
CA ILE A 129 12.35 2.92 -5.69
C ILE A 129 12.11 4.19 -6.52
N VAL A 130 12.74 5.32 -6.16
CA VAL A 130 12.62 6.58 -6.91
C VAL A 130 13.07 6.40 -8.36
N LYS A 131 14.19 5.71 -8.60
CA LYS A 131 14.68 5.43 -9.95
C LYS A 131 13.68 4.57 -10.74
N ASN A 132 13.11 3.54 -10.14
CA ASN A 132 12.08 2.70 -10.78
C ASN A 132 10.82 3.48 -11.13
N LEU A 133 10.39 4.38 -10.24
CA LEU A 133 9.27 5.28 -10.49
C LEU A 133 9.58 6.25 -11.64
N GLN A 134 10.76 6.86 -11.67
CA GLN A 134 11.19 7.75 -12.76
C GLN A 134 11.22 7.02 -14.11
N MET A 135 11.74 5.79 -14.16
CA MET A 135 11.69 4.99 -15.39
C MET A 135 10.25 4.71 -15.83
N THR A 136 9.38 4.39 -14.88
CA THR A 136 7.95 4.11 -15.14
C THR A 136 7.20 5.34 -15.64
N SER A 137 7.59 6.55 -15.24
CA SER A 137 6.93 7.80 -15.64
C SER A 137 6.88 8.03 -17.16
N THR A 138 7.75 7.37 -17.93
CA THR A 138 7.75 7.40 -19.40
C THR A 138 6.52 6.71 -20.00
N ASN A 139 6.01 5.66 -19.33
CA ASN A 139 4.89 4.84 -19.78
C ASN A 139 3.62 5.10 -18.97
N ASP A 140 3.76 5.39 -17.67
CA ASP A 140 2.66 5.67 -16.75
C ASP A 140 3.01 6.85 -15.85
N LYS A 141 2.87 8.05 -16.42
CA LYS A 141 3.05 9.32 -15.70
C LYS A 141 2.02 9.49 -14.57
N ILE A 142 0.82 8.92 -14.72
CA ILE A 142 -0.26 9.04 -13.74
C ILE A 142 0.15 8.33 -12.45
N LEU A 143 0.64 7.09 -12.55
CA LEU A 143 1.14 6.34 -11.40
C LEU A 143 2.29 7.08 -10.69
N TYR A 144 3.24 7.61 -11.47
CA TYR A 144 4.34 8.41 -10.93
C TYR A 144 3.82 9.62 -10.14
N ASP A 145 2.92 10.40 -10.73
CA ASP A 145 2.36 11.60 -10.11
C ASP A 145 1.55 11.24 -8.86
N GLU A 146 0.75 10.17 -8.89
CA GLU A 146 -0.03 9.72 -7.74
C GLU A 146 0.82 9.24 -6.56
N ILE A 147 2.00 8.66 -6.81
CA ILE A 147 2.92 8.22 -5.74
C ILE A 147 3.79 9.38 -5.24
N ILE A 148 4.46 10.10 -6.15
CA ILE A 148 5.44 11.13 -5.77
C ILE A 148 4.75 12.38 -5.23
N ASN A 149 3.66 12.81 -5.86
CA ASN A 149 2.95 14.02 -5.45
C ASN A 149 1.82 13.73 -4.45
N TYR A 150 1.72 12.51 -3.91
CA TYR A 150 0.71 12.17 -2.90
C TYR A 150 0.71 13.16 -1.72
N LYS A 151 -0.46 13.72 -1.41
CA LYS A 151 -0.71 14.61 -0.27
C LYS A 151 -1.51 13.91 0.81
N THR A 152 -2.62 13.31 0.43
CA THR A 152 -3.56 12.64 1.33
C THR A 152 -4.51 11.77 0.50
N PHE A 153 -5.47 11.11 1.14
CA PHE A 153 -6.54 10.39 0.47
C PHE A 153 -7.87 11.11 0.64
N SER A 154 -8.76 10.91 -0.31
CA SER A 154 -10.18 11.26 -0.26
C SER A 154 -11.01 10.01 -0.49
N ARG A 155 -12.35 10.13 -0.44
CA ARG A 155 -13.24 9.02 -0.80
C ARG A 155 -13.05 8.55 -2.25
N ASP A 156 -12.63 9.45 -3.14
CA ASP A 156 -12.44 9.18 -4.57
C ASP A 156 -11.02 8.74 -4.92
N GLY A 157 -10.15 8.57 -3.91
CA GLY A 157 -8.78 8.10 -4.06
C GLY A 157 -7.73 9.15 -3.68
N PRO A 158 -6.47 8.98 -4.16
CA PRO A 158 -5.36 9.86 -3.82
C PRO A 158 -5.60 11.32 -4.23
N VAL A 159 -5.31 12.23 -3.32
CA VAL A 159 -5.21 13.66 -3.57
C VAL A 159 -3.73 14.00 -3.69
N ILE A 160 -3.34 14.64 -4.78
CA ILE A 160 -1.95 15.00 -5.05
C ILE A 160 -1.70 16.51 -4.89
N PHE A 161 -0.47 16.89 -4.61
CA PHE A 161 0.02 18.24 -4.75
C PHE A 161 0.11 18.62 -6.23
N THR A 162 -0.36 19.83 -6.58
CA THR A 162 -0.08 20.43 -7.90
C THR A 162 1.40 20.78 -8.06
N THR A 163 2.03 21.17 -6.95
CA THR A 163 3.46 21.46 -6.85
C THR A 163 4.01 20.80 -5.60
N LEU A 164 5.02 19.94 -5.76
CA LEU A 164 5.63 19.22 -4.64
C LEU A 164 6.25 20.20 -3.63
N PRO A 165 6.03 20.03 -2.32
CA PRO A 165 6.65 20.89 -1.29
C PRO A 165 8.17 20.94 -1.43
N VAL A 166 8.77 22.11 -1.22
CA VAL A 166 10.23 22.33 -1.40
C VAL A 166 11.07 21.31 -0.63
N ILE A 167 10.69 20.98 0.61
CA ILE A 167 11.40 19.99 1.42
C ILE A 167 11.41 18.59 0.78
N ARG A 168 10.33 18.21 0.10
CA ARG A 168 10.20 16.95 -0.63
C ARG A 168 10.96 17.01 -1.97
N MET A 169 10.93 18.15 -2.65
CA MET A 169 11.70 18.38 -3.88
C MET A 169 13.20 18.25 -3.64
N ASN A 170 13.73 18.92 -2.62
CA ASN A 170 15.14 18.84 -2.23
C ASN A 170 15.54 17.41 -1.86
N TRP A 171 14.65 16.68 -1.18
CA TRP A 171 14.89 15.29 -0.82
C TRP A 171 14.96 14.37 -2.04
N LEU A 172 14.04 14.51 -3.00
CA LEU A 172 14.10 13.74 -4.24
C LEU A 172 15.38 14.02 -5.04
N GLN A 173 15.80 15.29 -5.13
CA GLN A 173 17.07 15.64 -5.78
C GLN A 173 18.24 14.90 -5.13
N LYS A 174 18.32 14.92 -3.79
CA LYS A 174 19.34 14.17 -3.02
C LYS A 174 19.29 12.66 -3.24
N LEU A 175 18.12 12.07 -3.51
CA LEU A 175 18.00 10.63 -3.80
C LEU A 175 18.43 10.29 -5.24
N VAL A 176 18.46 11.26 -6.15
CA VAL A 176 18.79 11.04 -7.56
C VAL A 176 20.28 11.29 -7.85
N GLU A 177 20.93 12.16 -7.07
CA GLU A 177 22.40 12.39 -7.07
C GLU A 177 23.19 11.15 -6.65
#